data_AF-A0A6M1YRS9-F1
#
_entry.id   AF-A0A6M1YRS9-F1
#
_cell.length_a   1.000
_cell.length_b   1.000
_cell.length_c   1.000
_cell.angle_alpha   90.00
_cell.angle_beta   90.00
_cell.angle_gamma   90.00
#
_symmetry.space_group_name_H-M   'P 1'
#
loop_
_entity.id
_entity.type
_entity.pdbx_description
1 polymer ?
#
loop_
_entity_poly.entity_id
_entity_poly.type
_entity_poly.pdbx_seq_one_letter_code
_entity_poly.pdbx_strand_id
1 'polypeptide(L)'
;MKKVYNSILKDIWINNGIIMKFLNLIIIIILIFLSSCSQTEYQKRERLENKMIGKTWRQLEKEKNLIPVGEGGSITPGKEFLELIFHYFQPLTIDEARKLVVYAAETFLDNLNSVEQLIELLGKPYPKDWIEIRIHISNPDYSKIQPPDICVVELRRHKINYYIKDNTFEVIKEESLDEALDKLKNN
;
A
#
# COMPACT_ATOMS: atom_id res chain seq x y z
N MET A 1 -73.72 -12.73 27.71
CA MET A 1 -72.50 -12.17 28.35
C MET A 1 -71.21 -12.94 28.03
N LYS A 2 -71.14 -14.27 28.16
CA LYS A 2 -69.91 -15.06 27.89
C LYS A 2 -69.27 -14.88 26.50
N LYS A 3 -70.08 -14.76 25.43
CA LYS A 3 -69.57 -14.58 24.05
C LYS A 3 -68.86 -13.23 23.82
N VAL A 4 -69.35 -12.16 24.43
CA VAL A 4 -68.78 -10.81 24.29
C VAL A 4 -67.43 -10.72 25.01
N TYR A 5 -67.34 -11.29 26.21
CA TYR A 5 -66.11 -11.34 26.99
C TYR A 5 -64.98 -12.12 26.28
N ASN A 6 -65.31 -13.27 25.68
CA ASN A 6 -64.33 -14.07 24.93
C ASN A 6 -63.85 -13.40 23.63
N SER A 7 -64.66 -12.54 23.00
CA SER A 7 -64.24 -11.77 21.82
C SER A 7 -63.20 -10.73 22.21
N ILE A 8 -63.47 -9.94 23.25
CA ILE A 8 -62.59 -8.86 23.72
C ILE A 8 -61.22 -9.40 24.17
N LEU A 9 -61.20 -10.54 24.88
CA LEU A 9 -59.95 -11.16 25.30
C LEU A 9 -59.10 -11.69 24.12
N LYS A 10 -59.75 -12.15 23.05
CA LYS A 10 -59.06 -12.66 21.85
C LYS A 10 -58.41 -11.53 21.07
N ASP A 11 -59.09 -10.38 20.96
CA ASP A 11 -58.56 -9.18 20.30
C ASP A 11 -57.38 -8.56 21.07
N ILE A 12 -57.45 -8.53 22.41
CA ILE A 12 -56.33 -8.10 23.27
C ILE A 12 -55.11 -9.02 23.12
N TRP A 13 -55.32 -10.33 23.09
CA TRP A 13 -54.22 -11.30 22.95
C TRP A 13 -53.55 -11.24 21.57
N ILE A 14 -54.35 -11.06 20.50
CA ILE A 14 -53.85 -10.89 19.12
C ILE A 14 -53.05 -9.59 19.00
N ASN A 15 -53.57 -8.46 19.52
CA ASN A 15 -52.86 -7.18 19.50
C ASN A 15 -51.54 -7.25 20.28
N ASN A 16 -51.52 -7.87 21.46
CA ASN A 16 -50.29 -8.05 22.24
C ASN A 16 -49.26 -8.94 21.52
N GLY A 17 -49.71 -9.98 20.81
CA GLY A 17 -48.84 -10.83 20.00
C GLY A 17 -48.24 -10.11 18.77
N ILE A 18 -49.03 -9.24 18.13
CA ILE A 18 -48.55 -8.39 17.02
C ILE A 18 -47.56 -7.35 17.55
N ILE A 19 -47.87 -6.69 18.67
CA ILE A 19 -47.00 -5.69 19.33
C ILE A 19 -45.65 -6.32 19.72
N MET A 20 -45.63 -7.53 20.31
CA MET A 20 -44.38 -8.21 20.65
C MET A 20 -43.55 -8.59 19.42
N LYS A 21 -44.19 -8.98 18.30
CA LYS A 21 -43.48 -9.26 17.04
C LYS A 21 -42.86 -8.00 16.44
N PHE A 22 -43.57 -6.87 16.48
CA PHE A 22 -43.03 -5.58 16.06
C PHE A 22 -41.88 -5.11 16.96
N LEU A 23 -41.98 -5.29 18.28
CA LEU A 23 -40.90 -4.97 19.21
C LEU A 23 -39.63 -5.80 18.93
N ASN A 24 -39.79 -7.11 18.72
CA ASN A 24 -38.67 -7.99 18.38
C ASN A 24 -38.02 -7.62 17.03
N LEU A 25 -38.83 -7.23 16.03
CA LEU A 25 -38.33 -6.78 14.74
C LEU A 25 -37.52 -5.48 14.87
N ILE A 26 -38.01 -4.53 15.68
CA ILE A 26 -37.28 -3.28 15.97
C ILE A 26 -35.95 -3.57 16.68
N ILE A 27 -35.94 -4.50 17.65
CA ILE A 27 -34.71 -4.92 18.35
C ILE A 27 -33.70 -5.55 17.39
N ILE A 28 -34.15 -6.43 16.48
CA ILE A 28 -33.27 -7.05 15.46
C ILE A 28 -32.68 -5.96 14.54
N ILE A 29 -33.48 -4.99 14.11
CA ILE A 29 -33.00 -3.87 13.27
C ILE A 29 -31.96 -3.04 14.04
N ILE A 30 -32.20 -2.70 15.31
CA ILE A 30 -31.25 -1.98 16.15
C ILE A 30 -29.93 -2.77 16.31
N LEU A 31 -30.01 -4.08 16.52
CA LEU A 31 -28.83 -4.94 16.64
C LEU A 31 -28.01 -5.00 15.34
N ILE A 32 -28.66 -4.94 14.16
CA ILE A 32 -27.99 -4.86 12.85
C ILE A 32 -27.27 -3.51 12.66
N PHE A 33 -27.84 -2.40 13.16
CA PHE A 33 -27.20 -1.08 13.08
C PHE A 33 -26.05 -0.89 14.09
N LEU A 34 -26.08 -1.61 15.22
CA LEU A 34 -25.01 -1.58 16.22
C LEU A 34 -23.76 -2.38 15.81
N SER A 35 -23.84 -3.21 14.75
CA SER A 35 -22.70 -3.89 14.14
C SER A 35 -21.86 -3.01 13.19
N SER A 36 -21.84 -1.69 13.37
CA SER A 36 -20.84 -0.82 12.73
C SER A 36 -19.45 -1.20 13.23
N CYS A 37 -18.82 -2.12 12.50
CA CYS A 37 -17.45 -2.56 12.73
C CYS A 37 -16.53 -1.34 12.57
N SER A 38 -16.05 -0.80 13.68
CA SER A 38 -15.07 0.28 13.65
C SER A 38 -13.78 -0.25 13.05
N GLN A 39 -13.23 0.46 12.06
CA GLN A 39 -11.94 0.10 11.50
C GLN A 39 -10.86 0.18 12.58
N THR A 40 -10.03 -0.86 12.68
CA THR A 40 -8.85 -0.82 13.54
C THR A 40 -7.87 0.24 13.04
N GLU A 41 -6.99 0.74 13.90
CA GLU A 41 -5.92 1.66 13.49
C GLU A 41 -5.06 1.06 12.37
N TYR A 42 -4.83 -0.25 12.43
CA TYR A 42 -4.18 -1.01 11.36
C TYR A 42 -4.90 -0.86 10.02
N GLN A 43 -6.21 -1.12 9.97
CA GLN A 43 -6.99 -1.03 8.72
C GLN A 43 -7.03 0.40 8.18
N LYS A 44 -7.04 1.40 9.07
CA LYS A 44 -6.95 2.81 8.66
C LYS A 44 -5.59 3.12 8.04
N ARG A 45 -4.51 2.66 8.67
CA ARG A 45 -3.13 2.82 8.19
C ARG A 45 -2.96 2.17 6.82
N GLU A 46 -3.32 0.89 6.69
CA GLU A 46 -3.23 0.12 5.44
C GLU A 46 -4.01 0.81 4.30
N ARG A 47 -5.21 1.32 4.58
CA ARG A 47 -5.99 2.06 3.59
C ARG A 47 -5.29 3.34 3.13
N LEU A 48 -4.64 4.07 4.04
CA LEU A 48 -3.90 5.30 3.72
C LEU A 48 -2.60 4.99 2.96
N GLU A 49 -1.84 3.96 3.39
CA GLU A 49 -0.67 3.44 2.68
C GLU A 49 -1.04 3.07 1.24
N ASN A 50 -2.06 2.23 1.03
CA ASN A 50 -2.52 1.81 -0.30
C ASN A 50 -2.95 2.99 -1.17
N LYS A 51 -3.58 4.01 -0.58
CA LYS A 51 -3.91 5.24 -1.29
C LYS A 51 -2.65 5.98 -1.76
N MET A 52 -1.60 6.03 -0.94
CA MET A 52 -0.33 6.68 -1.29
C MET A 52 0.51 5.85 -2.25
N ILE A 53 0.46 4.53 -2.19
CA ILE A 53 1.04 3.63 -3.19
C ILE A 53 0.41 3.92 -4.56
N GLY A 54 -0.93 3.92 -4.64
CA GLY A 54 -1.62 4.23 -5.89
C GLY A 54 -1.36 5.65 -6.42
N LYS A 55 -1.15 6.63 -5.53
CA LYS A 55 -0.71 7.99 -5.92
C LYS A 55 0.69 7.96 -6.51
N THR A 56 1.62 7.27 -5.85
CA THR A 56 3.02 7.15 -6.24
C THR A 56 3.16 6.43 -7.58
N TRP A 57 2.44 5.34 -7.80
CA TRP A 57 2.41 4.63 -9.09
C TRP A 57 2.05 5.55 -10.24
N ARG A 58 0.92 6.27 -10.14
CA ARG A 58 0.48 7.18 -11.22
C ARG A 58 1.49 8.31 -11.47
N GLN A 59 2.11 8.81 -10.41
CA GLN A 59 3.10 9.86 -10.52
C GLN A 59 4.35 9.37 -11.24
N LEU A 60 4.92 8.24 -10.80
CA LEU A 60 6.14 7.68 -11.38
C LEU A 60 5.94 7.13 -12.80
N GLU A 61 4.77 6.57 -13.09
CA GLU A 61 4.39 6.19 -14.45
C GLU A 61 4.38 7.42 -15.36
N LYS A 62 3.72 8.51 -14.94
CA LYS A 62 3.62 9.73 -15.75
C LYS A 62 4.95 10.47 -15.91
N GLU A 63 5.74 10.58 -14.85
CA GLU A 63 6.92 11.45 -14.79
C GLU A 63 8.19 10.73 -15.26
N LYS A 64 8.23 9.39 -15.11
CA LYS A 64 9.42 8.58 -15.35
C LYS A 64 9.18 7.34 -16.18
N ASN A 65 7.97 7.10 -16.70
CA ASN A 65 7.61 5.88 -17.43
C ASN A 65 7.88 4.59 -16.64
N LEU A 66 7.80 4.65 -15.31
CA LEU A 66 7.91 3.47 -14.45
C LEU A 66 6.56 2.76 -14.38
N ILE A 67 6.47 1.58 -14.99
CA ILE A 67 5.23 0.82 -15.05
C ILE A 67 5.09 -0.03 -13.78
N PRO A 68 4.07 0.17 -12.94
CA PRO A 68 3.90 -0.60 -11.71
C PRO A 68 3.59 -2.06 -12.04
N VAL A 69 4.27 -2.98 -11.35
CA VAL A 69 4.04 -4.44 -11.52
C VAL A 69 3.77 -5.17 -10.22
N GLY A 70 4.10 -4.56 -9.07
CA GLY A 70 3.85 -5.18 -7.79
C GLY A 70 4.18 -4.28 -6.61
N GLU A 71 3.80 -4.78 -5.44
CA GLU A 71 4.12 -4.21 -4.14
C GLU A 71 4.48 -5.34 -3.17
N GLY A 72 5.27 -5.01 -2.18
CA GLY A 72 5.64 -5.90 -1.09
C GLY A 72 5.58 -5.15 0.24
N GLY A 73 5.61 -5.88 1.33
CA GLY A 73 5.70 -5.24 2.63
C GLY A 73 5.77 -6.22 3.79
N SER A 74 6.17 -5.67 4.93
CA SER A 74 6.19 -6.37 6.21
C SER A 74 5.76 -5.41 7.30
N ILE A 75 4.95 -5.94 8.21
CA ILE A 75 4.54 -5.25 9.45
C ILE A 75 5.20 -5.90 10.68
N THR A 76 6.14 -6.81 10.46
CA THR A 76 6.84 -7.51 11.54
C THR A 76 7.71 -6.51 12.29
N PRO A 77 7.58 -6.40 13.63
CA PRO A 77 8.38 -5.48 14.42
C PRO A 77 9.89 -5.61 14.15
N GLY A 78 10.53 -4.48 13.80
CA GLY A 78 11.96 -4.41 13.46
C GLY A 78 12.34 -4.91 12.07
N LYS A 79 11.36 -5.28 11.25
CA LYS A 79 11.53 -5.70 9.86
C LYS A 79 10.45 -5.08 8.97
N GLU A 80 9.96 -3.92 9.34
CA GLU A 80 8.91 -3.22 8.61
C GLU A 80 9.46 -2.63 7.32
N PHE A 81 8.70 -2.79 6.23
CA PHE A 81 8.99 -2.12 4.97
C PHE A 81 7.73 -2.10 4.08
N LEU A 82 7.75 -1.20 3.09
CA LEU A 82 6.88 -1.18 1.92
C LEU A 82 7.78 -1.15 0.68
N GLU A 83 7.54 -2.08 -0.23
CA GLU A 83 8.28 -2.22 -1.48
C GLU A 83 7.38 -1.84 -2.66
N LEU A 84 7.90 -1.06 -3.60
CA LEU A 84 7.27 -0.86 -4.92
C LEU A 84 8.13 -1.47 -6.01
N ILE A 85 7.50 -2.23 -6.90
CA ILE A 85 8.16 -2.95 -7.98
C ILE A 85 7.67 -2.38 -9.32
N PHE A 86 8.62 -2.03 -10.18
CA PHE A 86 8.36 -1.42 -11.49
C PHE A 86 9.06 -2.13 -12.63
N HIS A 87 8.53 -1.96 -13.83
CA HIS A 87 9.22 -2.20 -15.09
C HIS A 87 9.63 -0.86 -15.74
N TYR A 88 10.77 -0.89 -16.42
CA TYR A 88 11.26 0.19 -17.26
C TYR A 88 11.80 -0.38 -18.58
N PHE A 89 11.33 0.14 -19.71
CA PHE A 89 11.54 -0.48 -21.03
C PHE A 89 12.60 0.23 -21.89
N GLN A 90 13.61 0.82 -21.24
CA GLN A 90 14.78 1.37 -21.91
C GLN A 90 16.05 0.96 -21.15
N PRO A 91 17.14 0.57 -21.85
CA PRO A 91 18.42 0.32 -21.20
C PRO A 91 18.89 1.55 -20.43
N LEU A 92 19.54 1.33 -19.29
CA LEU A 92 20.05 2.39 -18.43
C LEU A 92 21.53 2.16 -18.15
N THR A 93 22.26 3.26 -18.03
CA THR A 93 23.56 3.26 -17.34
C THR A 93 23.36 3.20 -15.82
N ILE A 94 24.41 2.89 -15.07
CA ILE A 94 24.40 2.92 -13.60
C ILE A 94 23.96 4.30 -13.07
N ASP A 95 24.38 5.37 -13.71
CA ASP A 95 24.08 6.74 -13.26
C ASP A 95 22.62 7.12 -13.51
N GLU A 96 22.04 6.69 -14.63
CA GLU A 96 20.62 6.89 -14.90
C GLU A 96 19.76 6.01 -13.99
N ALA A 97 20.15 4.75 -13.76
CA ALA A 97 19.47 3.87 -12.81
C ALA A 97 19.53 4.42 -11.38
N ARG A 98 20.67 5.00 -10.96
CA ARG A 98 20.78 5.71 -9.68
C ARG A 98 19.77 6.85 -9.58
N LYS A 99 19.75 7.74 -10.59
CA LYS A 99 18.82 8.87 -10.64
C LYS A 99 17.38 8.39 -10.53
N LEU A 100 17.04 7.33 -11.26
CA LEU A 100 15.69 6.79 -11.33
C LEU A 100 15.24 6.17 -10.00
N VAL A 101 16.05 5.32 -9.38
CA VAL A 101 15.68 4.64 -8.13
C VAL A 101 15.63 5.61 -6.95
N VAL A 102 16.54 6.59 -6.87
CA VAL A 102 16.52 7.63 -5.84
C VAL A 102 15.27 8.50 -5.99
N TYR A 103 14.98 8.95 -7.21
CA TYR A 103 13.78 9.74 -7.46
C TYR A 103 12.50 9.00 -7.08
N ALA A 104 12.40 7.70 -7.42
CA ALA A 104 11.26 6.87 -7.06
C ALA A 104 11.10 6.73 -5.54
N ALA A 105 12.20 6.52 -4.82
CA ALA A 105 12.21 6.40 -3.37
C ALA A 105 11.81 7.70 -2.67
N GLU A 106 12.36 8.84 -3.10
CA GLU A 106 12.01 10.16 -2.57
C GLU A 106 10.54 10.48 -2.83
N THR A 107 10.06 10.26 -4.06
CA THR A 107 8.65 10.46 -4.41
C THR A 107 7.71 9.62 -3.55
N PHE A 108 8.05 8.34 -3.32
CA PHE A 108 7.22 7.46 -2.51
C PHE A 108 7.19 7.91 -1.05
N LEU A 109 8.36 8.21 -0.49
CA LEU A 109 8.50 8.69 0.88
C LEU A 109 7.76 10.02 1.10
N ASP A 110 7.87 10.95 0.17
CA ASP A 110 7.18 12.24 0.21
C ASP A 110 5.66 12.06 0.15
N ASN A 111 5.18 11.14 -0.71
CA ASN A 111 3.76 10.84 -0.78
C ASN A 111 3.24 10.25 0.55
N LEU A 112 3.95 9.32 1.17
CA LEU A 112 3.59 8.77 2.48
C LEU A 112 3.60 9.85 3.57
N ASN A 113 4.64 10.68 3.61
CA ASN A 113 4.80 11.74 4.61
C ASN A 113 3.93 12.98 4.34
N SER A 114 3.24 13.06 3.20
CA SER A 114 2.31 14.15 2.90
C SER A 114 0.94 14.01 3.59
N VAL A 115 0.68 12.89 4.26
CA VAL A 115 -0.61 12.59 4.91
C VAL A 115 -0.47 12.65 6.43
N GLU A 116 -0.95 13.73 7.04
CA GLU A 116 -0.87 13.95 8.50
C GLU A 116 -1.48 12.79 9.31
N GLN A 117 -2.66 12.30 8.91
CA GLN A 117 -3.32 11.15 9.57
C GLN A 117 -2.44 9.90 9.62
N LEU A 118 -1.60 9.71 8.60
CA LEU A 118 -0.72 8.55 8.52
C LEU A 118 0.50 8.72 9.45
N ILE A 119 0.99 9.96 9.61
CA ILE A 119 2.00 10.31 10.61
C ILE A 119 1.46 10.12 12.03
N GLU A 120 0.22 10.56 12.29
CA GLU A 120 -0.45 10.38 13.59
C GLU A 120 -0.57 8.91 13.98
N LEU A 121 -1.02 8.06 13.05
CA LEU A 121 -1.16 6.61 13.28
C LEU A 121 0.18 5.91 13.57
N LEU A 122 1.29 6.44 13.04
CA LEU A 122 2.63 5.93 13.30
C LEU A 122 3.31 6.57 14.53
N GLY A 123 2.82 7.73 14.98
CA GLY A 123 3.49 8.59 15.95
C GLY A 123 4.77 9.27 15.43
N LYS A 124 5.12 9.11 14.16
CA LYS A 124 6.33 9.65 13.51
C LYS A 124 6.20 9.62 11.98
N PRO A 125 6.99 10.43 11.24
CA PRO A 125 7.11 10.27 9.79
C PRO A 125 7.59 8.87 9.39
N TYR A 126 7.23 8.43 8.17
CA TYR A 126 7.77 7.21 7.57
C TYR A 126 9.30 7.27 7.57
N PRO A 127 9.95 6.23 8.11
CA PRO A 127 11.40 6.10 8.03
C PRO A 127 11.83 5.81 6.59
N LYS A 128 12.94 6.41 6.15
CA LYS A 128 13.61 6.06 4.89
C LYS A 128 13.96 4.57 4.81
N ASP A 129 14.33 3.97 5.95
CA ASP A 129 14.63 2.54 6.08
C ASP A 129 13.48 1.60 5.71
N TRP A 130 12.24 2.11 5.77
CA TRP A 130 11.04 1.30 5.53
C TRP A 130 10.62 1.34 4.05
N ILE A 131 11.35 2.04 3.18
CA ILE A 131 11.02 2.13 1.77
C ILE A 131 11.98 1.28 0.96
N GLU A 132 11.42 0.38 0.15
CA GLU A 132 12.16 -0.41 -0.83
C GLU A 132 11.62 -0.10 -2.24
N ILE A 133 12.52 -0.03 -3.22
CA ILE A 133 12.15 0.20 -4.63
C ILE A 133 12.91 -0.82 -5.47
N ARG A 134 12.21 -1.53 -6.34
CA ARG A 134 12.81 -2.43 -7.33
C ARG A 134 12.37 -2.04 -8.73
N ILE A 135 13.32 -1.91 -9.64
CA ILE A 135 13.06 -1.58 -11.04
C ILE A 135 13.70 -2.65 -11.91
N HIS A 136 12.86 -3.42 -12.60
CA HIS A 136 13.26 -4.35 -13.65
C HIS A 136 13.42 -3.58 -14.96
N ILE A 137 14.57 -3.72 -15.60
CA ILE A 137 14.94 -3.02 -16.83
C ILE A 137 14.87 -4.03 -17.98
N SER A 138 14.19 -3.63 -19.06
CA SER A 138 14.04 -4.42 -20.29
C SER A 138 14.31 -3.55 -21.51
N ASN A 139 14.60 -4.19 -22.64
CA ASN A 139 14.68 -3.48 -23.91
C ASN A 139 13.30 -2.95 -24.34
N PRO A 140 13.23 -1.97 -25.27
CA PRO A 140 11.96 -1.42 -25.76
C PRO A 140 11.06 -2.45 -26.45
N ASP A 141 11.65 -3.54 -26.95
CA ASP A 141 10.95 -4.67 -27.55
C ASP A 141 10.53 -5.74 -26.52
N TYR A 142 10.58 -5.42 -25.22
CA TYR A 142 10.28 -6.30 -24.09
C TYR A 142 11.26 -7.49 -23.93
N SER A 143 12.33 -7.54 -24.73
CA SER A 143 13.38 -8.55 -24.54
C SER A 143 14.23 -8.25 -23.29
N LYS A 144 14.85 -9.29 -22.74
CA LYS A 144 15.70 -9.18 -21.56
C LYS A 144 17.00 -8.46 -21.89
N ILE A 145 17.43 -7.56 -21.00
CA ILE A 145 18.77 -7.01 -21.00
C ILE A 145 19.79 -8.16 -20.89
N GLN A 146 20.85 -8.09 -21.69
CA GLN A 146 21.95 -9.06 -21.66
C GLN A 146 23.14 -8.45 -20.91
N PRO A 147 23.93 -9.27 -20.19
CA PRO A 147 25.20 -8.80 -19.65
C PRO A 147 26.09 -8.20 -20.76
N PRO A 148 26.84 -7.13 -20.47
CA PRO A 148 27.15 -6.58 -19.15
C PRO A 148 26.17 -5.52 -18.63
N ASP A 149 25.05 -5.29 -19.31
CA ASP A 149 24.13 -4.21 -18.99
C ASP A 149 23.25 -4.55 -17.76
N ILE A 150 22.80 -3.52 -17.05
CA ILE A 150 21.97 -3.67 -15.85
C ILE A 150 20.54 -4.10 -16.20
N CYS A 151 20.09 -5.18 -15.59
CA CYS A 151 18.72 -5.68 -15.73
C CYS A 151 17.83 -5.35 -14.53
N VAL A 152 18.41 -5.05 -13.36
CA VAL A 152 17.67 -4.64 -12.16
C VAL A 152 18.46 -3.59 -11.38
N VAL A 153 17.76 -2.58 -10.88
CA VAL A 153 18.25 -1.71 -9.79
C VAL A 153 17.29 -1.80 -8.61
N GLU A 154 17.84 -1.93 -7.41
CA GLU A 154 17.08 -2.11 -6.17
C GLU A 154 17.60 -1.17 -5.08
N LEU A 155 16.72 -0.39 -4.48
CA LEU A 155 16.96 0.27 -3.20
C LEU A 155 16.36 -0.60 -2.10
N ARG A 156 17.19 -1.04 -1.18
CA ARG A 156 16.79 -1.84 -0.03
C ARG A 156 17.61 -1.47 1.20
N ARG A 157 16.95 -1.06 2.29
CA ARG A 157 17.60 -0.72 3.58
C ARG A 157 18.81 0.21 3.41
N HIS A 158 18.58 1.36 2.78
CA HIS A 158 19.60 2.38 2.46
C HIS A 158 20.74 1.93 1.51
N LYS A 159 20.62 0.78 0.85
CA LYS A 159 21.60 0.32 -0.15
C LYS A 159 20.98 0.24 -1.53
N ILE A 160 21.72 0.69 -2.53
CA ILE A 160 21.37 0.56 -3.93
C ILE A 160 22.24 -0.54 -4.54
N ASN A 161 21.59 -1.60 -5.02
CA ASN A 161 22.23 -2.71 -5.71
C ASN A 161 21.91 -2.67 -7.20
N TYR A 162 22.91 -2.95 -8.03
CA TYR A 162 22.80 -3.03 -9.48
C TYR A 162 23.11 -4.46 -9.93
N TYR A 163 22.20 -5.06 -10.69
CA TYR A 163 22.30 -6.46 -11.10
C TYR A 163 22.34 -6.61 -12.62
N ILE A 164 23.15 -7.56 -13.11
CA ILE A 164 23.24 -7.91 -14.55
C ILE A 164 22.45 -9.16 -14.92
N LYS A 165 21.96 -9.91 -13.92
CA LYS A 165 21.18 -11.13 -14.15
C LYS A 165 20.17 -11.35 -13.04
N ASP A 166 18.89 -11.29 -13.42
CA ASP A 166 17.73 -11.42 -12.53
C ASP A 166 17.72 -12.77 -11.78
N ASN A 167 18.13 -13.86 -12.43
CA ASN A 167 18.06 -15.19 -11.82
C ASN A 167 19.19 -15.50 -10.82
N THR A 168 20.35 -14.83 -10.93
CA THR A 168 21.50 -15.08 -10.05
C THR A 168 21.73 -13.96 -9.05
N PHE A 169 21.03 -12.83 -9.19
CA PHE A 169 21.22 -11.63 -8.37
C PHE A 169 22.71 -11.27 -8.23
N GLU A 170 23.46 -11.40 -9.33
CA GLU A 170 24.86 -11.03 -9.36
C GLU A 170 24.97 -9.51 -9.30
N VAL A 171 25.41 -9.01 -8.14
CA VAL A 171 25.60 -7.58 -7.88
C VAL A 171 26.88 -7.13 -8.57
N ILE A 172 26.76 -6.21 -9.52
CA ILE A 172 27.93 -5.60 -10.17
C ILE A 172 28.43 -4.35 -9.45
N LYS A 173 27.54 -3.72 -8.69
CA LYS A 173 27.84 -2.53 -7.91
C LYS A 173 26.87 -2.42 -6.75
N GLU A 174 27.40 -1.96 -5.62
CA GLU A 174 26.64 -1.55 -4.45
C GLU A 174 27.07 -0.10 -4.12
N GLU A 175 26.13 0.72 -3.68
CA GLU A 175 26.40 1.99 -3.03
C GLU A 175 25.35 2.30 -1.97
N SER A 176 25.69 3.12 -0.99
CA SER A 176 24.69 3.63 -0.04
C SER A 176 23.81 4.70 -0.67
N LEU A 177 22.61 4.90 -0.10
CA LEU A 177 21.71 5.97 -0.50
C LEU A 177 22.38 7.35 -0.33
N ASP A 178 23.18 7.54 0.71
CA ASP A 178 23.87 8.81 0.97
C ASP A 178 24.95 9.09 -0.09
N GLU A 179 25.77 8.09 -0.42
CA GLU A 179 26.73 8.20 -1.53
C GLU A 179 26.05 8.51 -2.86
N ALA A 180 24.89 7.87 -3.10
CA ALA A 180 24.11 8.12 -4.29
C ALA A 180 23.61 9.56 -4.34
N LEU A 181 23.05 10.07 -3.24
CA LEU A 181 22.59 11.44 -3.11
C LEU A 181 23.72 12.45 -3.30
N ASP A 182 24.91 12.17 -2.75
CA ASP A 182 26.06 13.05 -2.91
C ASP A 182 26.59 13.09 -4.35
N LYS A 183 26.55 11.95 -5.07
CA LYS A 183 26.84 11.92 -6.51
C LYS A 183 25.82 12.68 -7.34
N LEU A 184 24.57 12.80 -6.88
CA LEU A 184 23.53 13.57 -7.58
C LEU A 184 23.66 15.09 -7.36
N LYS A 185 24.23 15.54 -6.24
CA LYS A 185 24.46 16.97 -5.97
C LYS A 185 25.67 17.54 -6.71
N ASN A 186 26.64 16.68 -7.02
CA ASN A 186 27.92 17.05 -7.65
C ASN A 186 27.94 16.86 -9.18
N ASN A 187 26.80 16.57 -9.79
CA ASN A 187 26.59 16.43 -11.24
C ASN A 187 25.71 17.57 -11.77
#